data_AF-A0A7Z8QFV1-F1
#
_entry.id   AF-A0A7Z8QFV1-F1
#
_cell.length_a   1.000
_cell.length_b   1.000
_cell.length_c   1.000
_cell.angle_alpha   90.00
_cell.angle_beta   90.00
_cell.angle_gamma   90.00
#
_symmetry.space_group_name_H-M   'P 1'
#
loop_
_entity.id
_entity.type
_entity.pdbx_description
1 polymer ?
#
loop_
_entity_poly.entity_id
_entity_poly.type
_entity_poly.pdbx_seq_one_letter_code
_entity_poly.pdbx_strand_id
1 'polypeptide(L)'
;QQSTYHNPHGNYMVKPMQKIEMYFDSVVPLVNQPENHLINEQQWEQKYTIKDDELPQYLDQPENIWGETDRVSYAEITQNHITITQSLYLIQVKNLKLYIKKHEKPEKHEKPEKHEKRRASFLYNGVTYDLAVTDPKFDEYVSEGMEILCISLGEEYKGSCFKLVATVFYRRAMLPHEIPEL
;
A
#
# COMPACT_ATOMS: atom_id res chain seq x y z
N GLN A 1 6.71 14.82 -5.87
CA GLN A 1 5.61 15.49 -6.59
C GLN A 1 4.57 14.41 -6.88
N GLN A 2 3.29 14.63 -6.58
CA GLN A 2 2.25 13.60 -6.79
C GLN A 2 1.70 13.74 -8.23
N SER A 3 1.48 12.61 -8.90
CA SER A 3 1.11 12.59 -10.32
C SER A 3 -0.27 13.18 -10.60
N THR A 4 -0.40 13.80 -11.78
CA THR A 4 -1.66 14.37 -12.28
C THR A 4 -2.15 13.63 -13.53
N TYR A 5 -3.46 13.64 -13.75
CA TYR A 5 -4.08 13.15 -14.97
C TYR A 5 -5.01 14.22 -15.57
N HIS A 6 -5.30 14.08 -16.86
CA HIS A 6 -6.25 14.92 -17.59
C HIS A 6 -7.55 14.16 -17.85
N ASN A 7 -8.68 14.86 -17.75
CA ASN A 7 -9.98 14.43 -18.22
C ASN A 7 -10.75 15.64 -18.80
N PRO A 8 -11.95 15.46 -19.39
CA PRO A 8 -12.71 16.57 -19.99
C PRO A 8 -13.04 17.74 -19.07
N HIS A 9 -12.89 17.59 -17.75
CA HIS A 9 -13.14 18.62 -16.75
C HIS A 9 -11.87 19.37 -16.30
N GLY A 10 -10.67 18.90 -16.70
CA GLY A 10 -9.40 19.55 -16.40
C GLY A 10 -8.30 18.59 -15.92
N ASN A 11 -7.31 19.15 -15.21
CA ASN A 11 -6.19 18.42 -14.64
C ASN A 11 -6.41 18.17 -13.16
N TYR A 12 -6.22 16.93 -12.71
CA TYR A 12 -6.51 16.51 -11.35
C TYR A 12 -5.41 15.61 -10.80
N MET A 13 -5.29 15.58 -9.47
CA MET A 13 -4.40 14.64 -8.76
C MET A 13 -4.95 13.23 -8.85
N VAL A 14 -4.07 12.26 -9.11
CA VAL A 14 -4.43 10.84 -9.04
C VAL A 14 -4.76 10.46 -7.60
N LYS A 15 -5.87 9.74 -7.42
CA LYS A 15 -6.36 9.21 -6.14
C LYS A 15 -6.45 7.68 -6.23
N PRO A 16 -6.43 6.98 -5.08
CA PRO A 16 -6.74 5.56 -5.04
C PRO A 16 -8.07 5.24 -5.75
N MET A 17 -8.19 4.02 -6.28
CA MET A 17 -9.35 3.53 -7.03
C MET A 17 -9.61 4.23 -8.37
N GLN A 18 -8.64 4.94 -8.94
CA GLN A 18 -8.73 5.44 -10.31
C GLN A 18 -7.96 4.54 -11.27
N LYS A 19 -8.62 4.09 -12.35
CA LYS A 19 -7.93 3.42 -13.44
C LYS A 19 -7.34 4.49 -14.36
N ILE A 20 -6.02 4.53 -14.38
CA ILE A 20 -5.24 5.47 -15.16
C ILE A 20 -4.54 4.73 -16.30
N GLU A 21 -4.56 5.33 -17.49
CA GLU A 21 -3.65 4.99 -18.57
C GLU A 21 -2.46 5.94 -18.56
N MET A 22 -1.27 5.35 -18.62
CA MET A 22 -0.01 6.07 -18.58
C MET A 22 1.00 5.37 -19.49
N TYR A 23 2.07 6.09 -19.83
CA TYR A 23 3.08 5.64 -20.77
C TYR A 23 4.45 5.60 -20.08
N PHE A 24 5.29 4.66 -20.52
CA PHE A 24 6.62 4.42 -19.97
C PHE A 24 7.66 4.56 -21.07
N ASP A 25 8.81 5.13 -20.72
CA ASP A 25 9.95 5.27 -21.65
C ASP A 25 10.79 3.99 -21.70
N SER A 26 11.12 3.45 -20.52
CA SER A 26 11.99 2.28 -20.41
C SER A 26 11.79 1.57 -19.08
N VAL A 27 12.08 0.27 -19.06
CA VAL A 27 12.18 -0.50 -17.82
C VAL A 27 13.44 -0.09 -17.05
N VAL A 28 13.34 0.10 -15.73
CA VAL A 28 14.43 0.46 -14.82
C VAL A 28 14.36 -0.38 -13.54
N PRO A 29 14.45 -1.73 -13.65
CA PRO A 29 14.19 -2.63 -12.55
C PRO A 29 15.24 -2.50 -11.44
N LEU A 30 14.80 -2.64 -10.19
CA LEU A 30 15.66 -2.95 -9.06
C LEU A 30 15.46 -4.42 -8.65
N VAL A 31 16.44 -5.03 -8.00
CA VAL A 31 16.34 -6.43 -7.54
C VAL A 31 15.16 -6.67 -6.58
N ASN A 32 14.74 -5.62 -5.85
CA ASN A 32 13.60 -5.62 -4.93
C ASN A 32 12.35 -4.94 -5.50
N GLN A 33 12.42 -4.37 -6.72
CA GLN A 33 11.32 -3.71 -7.43
C GLN A 33 11.45 -3.96 -8.94
N PRO A 34 11.26 -5.21 -9.39
CA PRO A 34 11.50 -5.62 -10.77
C PRO A 34 10.56 -4.95 -11.77
N GLU A 35 9.40 -4.48 -11.34
CA GLU A 35 8.40 -3.80 -12.17
C GLU A 35 8.69 -2.31 -12.42
N ASN A 36 9.75 -1.75 -11.84
CA ASN A 36 10.04 -0.31 -11.96
C ASN A 36 10.25 0.12 -13.42
N HIS A 37 9.57 1.20 -13.83
CA HIS A 37 9.64 1.80 -15.16
C HIS A 37 9.85 3.31 -15.03
N LEU A 38 10.59 3.89 -15.98
CA LEU A 38 10.69 5.33 -16.13
C LEU A 38 9.40 5.83 -16.78
N ILE A 39 8.70 6.70 -16.08
CA ILE A 39 7.44 7.29 -16.52
C ILE A 39 7.75 8.32 -17.62
N ASN A 40 7.05 8.22 -18.75
CA ASN A 40 7.17 9.18 -19.84
C ASN A 40 6.49 10.52 -19.47
N GLU A 41 6.87 11.61 -20.15
CA GLU A 41 6.33 12.97 -19.94
C GLU A 41 4.87 13.15 -20.44
N GLN A 42 4.30 12.15 -21.11
CA GLN A 42 2.92 12.18 -21.59
C GLN A 42 1.92 12.30 -20.45
N GLN A 43 0.90 13.12 -20.69
CA GLN A 43 -0.16 13.37 -19.73
C GLN A 43 -0.97 12.08 -19.50
N TRP A 44 -1.15 11.72 -18.24
CA TRP A 44 -1.95 10.55 -17.88
C TRP A 44 -3.42 10.79 -18.15
N GLU A 45 -4.15 9.73 -18.51
CA GLU A 45 -5.59 9.79 -18.75
C GLU A 45 -6.34 8.95 -17.74
N GLN A 46 -7.39 9.50 -17.12
CA GLN A 46 -8.32 8.70 -16.34
C GLN A 46 -9.29 8.00 -17.27
N LYS A 47 -9.35 6.67 -17.19
CA LYS A 47 -10.36 5.87 -17.91
C LYS A 47 -11.67 5.77 -17.13
N TYR A 48 -11.61 5.36 -15.86
CA TYR A 48 -12.76 5.34 -14.95
C TYR A 48 -12.34 5.22 -13.49
N THR A 49 -13.31 5.32 -12.58
CA THR A 49 -13.13 5.05 -11.15
C THR A 49 -13.60 3.63 -10.87
N ILE A 50 -12.74 2.82 -10.25
CA ILE A 50 -13.04 1.47 -9.76
C ILE A 50 -14.00 1.61 -8.58
N LYS A 51 -15.07 0.84 -8.58
CA LYS A 51 -16.03 0.76 -7.47
C LYS A 51 -15.57 -0.23 -6.41
N ASP A 52 -16.09 -0.10 -5.19
CA ASP A 52 -15.74 -0.99 -4.07
C ASP A 52 -16.00 -2.47 -4.38
N ASP A 53 -17.07 -2.77 -5.11
CA ASP A 53 -17.45 -4.14 -5.52
C ASP A 53 -16.57 -4.70 -6.66
N GLU A 54 -15.85 -3.84 -7.38
CA GLU A 54 -14.88 -4.23 -8.40
C GLU A 54 -13.49 -4.49 -7.80
N LEU A 55 -13.16 -3.89 -6.65
CA LEU A 55 -11.84 -4.00 -6.01
C LEU A 55 -11.37 -5.44 -5.79
N PRO A 56 -12.23 -6.41 -5.36
CA PRO A 56 -11.83 -7.81 -5.22
C PRO A 56 -11.29 -8.47 -6.50
N GLN A 57 -11.61 -7.94 -7.69
CA GLN A 57 -11.15 -8.48 -8.97
C GLN A 57 -9.67 -8.19 -9.25
N TYR A 58 -9.06 -7.27 -8.49
CA TYR A 58 -7.66 -6.85 -8.64
C TYR A 58 -6.75 -7.42 -7.55
N LEU A 59 -7.26 -8.33 -6.72
CA LEU A 59 -6.50 -8.89 -5.61
C LEU A 59 -5.39 -9.81 -6.10
N ASP A 60 -4.18 -9.58 -5.59
CA ASP A 60 -3.09 -10.53 -5.64
C ASP A 60 -3.32 -11.66 -4.63
N GLN A 61 -2.71 -12.82 -4.91
CA GLN A 61 -2.78 -14.00 -4.04
C GLN A 61 -1.39 -14.61 -3.80
N PRO A 62 -0.40 -13.83 -3.30
CA PRO A 62 0.90 -14.39 -2.96
C PRO A 62 0.77 -15.41 -1.82
N GLU A 63 1.69 -16.36 -1.76
CA GLU A 63 1.73 -17.31 -0.65
C GLU A 63 1.98 -16.60 0.70
N ASN A 64 2.88 -15.62 0.69
CA ASN A 64 3.23 -14.76 1.82
C ASN A 64 3.66 -13.37 1.31
N ILE A 65 3.84 -12.43 2.23
CA ILE A 65 4.22 -11.05 1.88
C ILE A 65 5.75 -10.95 1.91
N TRP A 66 6.44 -11.64 1.02
CA TRP A 66 7.92 -11.74 0.98
C TRP A 66 8.52 -12.21 2.32
N GLY A 67 8.03 -13.32 2.85
CA GLY A 67 8.37 -13.87 4.17
C GLY A 67 7.47 -13.35 5.29
N GLU A 68 7.76 -13.74 6.54
CA GLU A 68 6.82 -13.59 7.67
C GLU A 68 7.07 -12.38 8.58
N THR A 69 8.21 -11.69 8.41
CA THR A 69 8.58 -10.54 9.26
C THR A 69 8.16 -9.20 8.62
N ASP A 70 8.49 -8.07 9.26
CA ASP A 70 8.21 -6.72 8.74
C ASP A 70 9.18 -6.24 7.64
N ARG A 71 10.16 -7.06 7.26
CA ARG A 71 11.21 -6.69 6.31
C ARG A 71 11.79 -7.92 5.60
N VAL A 72 12.55 -7.66 4.55
CA VAL A 72 13.35 -8.67 3.84
C VAL A 72 14.81 -8.24 3.89
N SER A 73 15.73 -9.18 4.09
CA SER A 73 17.17 -8.91 4.00
C SER A 73 17.53 -8.58 2.56
N TYR A 74 18.14 -7.43 2.32
CA TYR A 74 18.57 -7.04 0.98
C TYR A 74 19.71 -7.94 0.46
N ALA A 75 20.56 -8.45 1.36
CA ALA A 75 21.61 -9.40 1.00
C ALA A 75 21.01 -10.72 0.46
N GLU A 76 19.94 -11.22 1.08
CA GLU A 76 19.28 -12.46 0.61
C GLU A 76 18.62 -12.28 -0.77
N ILE A 77 18.13 -11.07 -1.06
CA ILE A 77 17.59 -10.73 -2.39
C ILE A 77 18.73 -10.70 -3.42
N THR A 78 19.81 -9.97 -3.13
CA THR A 78 20.95 -9.81 -4.06
C THR A 78 21.73 -11.11 -4.29
N GLN A 79 21.71 -12.03 -3.33
CA GLN A 79 22.29 -13.38 -3.45
C GLN A 79 21.34 -14.40 -4.09
N ASN A 80 20.14 -13.97 -4.52
CA ASN A 80 19.09 -14.81 -5.11
C ASN A 80 18.57 -15.94 -4.20
N HIS A 81 18.76 -15.85 -2.89
CA HIS A 81 18.12 -16.75 -1.94
C HIS A 81 16.62 -16.43 -1.80
N ILE A 82 16.25 -15.18 -2.02
CA ILE A 82 14.85 -14.71 -2.09
C ILE A 82 14.66 -14.03 -3.44
N THR A 83 13.71 -14.50 -4.24
CA THR A 83 13.32 -13.85 -5.49
C THR A 83 12.13 -12.93 -5.24
N ILE A 84 12.26 -11.65 -5.62
CA ILE A 84 11.15 -10.70 -5.60
C ILE A 84 10.61 -10.60 -7.04
N THR A 85 9.35 -10.98 -7.24
CA THR A 85 8.68 -10.93 -8.56
C THR A 85 7.85 -9.67 -8.78
N GLN A 86 7.45 -9.03 -7.68
CA GLN A 86 6.79 -7.73 -7.62
C GLN A 86 6.99 -7.13 -6.23
N SER A 87 6.92 -5.81 -6.11
CA SER A 87 7.11 -5.03 -4.88
C SER A 87 5.82 -4.41 -4.34
N LEU A 88 4.69 -4.65 -5.02
CA LEU A 88 3.36 -4.24 -4.59
C LEU A 88 2.41 -5.42 -4.58
N TYR A 89 1.59 -5.48 -3.54
CA TYR A 89 0.49 -6.43 -3.44
C TYR A 89 -0.79 -5.72 -3.01
N LEU A 90 -1.90 -5.99 -3.70
CA LEU A 90 -3.24 -5.67 -3.25
C LEU A 90 -3.88 -6.95 -2.68
N ILE A 91 -4.00 -7.06 -1.36
CA ILE A 91 -4.43 -8.31 -0.72
C ILE A 91 -5.63 -8.10 0.18
N GLN A 92 -6.49 -9.12 0.23
CA GLN A 92 -7.49 -9.28 1.28
C GLN A 92 -6.84 -9.94 2.50
N VAL A 93 -6.95 -9.29 3.66
CA VAL A 93 -6.46 -9.80 4.94
C VAL A 93 -7.63 -10.13 5.86
N LYS A 94 -7.32 -10.68 7.04
CA LYS A 94 -8.28 -10.95 8.11
C LYS A 94 -7.84 -10.29 9.40
N ASN A 95 -8.80 -10.02 10.29
CA ASN A 95 -8.56 -9.48 11.63
C ASN A 95 -7.75 -8.17 11.61
N LEU A 96 -8.02 -7.29 10.65
CA LEU A 96 -7.29 -6.03 10.50
C LEU A 96 -7.53 -5.13 11.71
N LYS A 97 -6.44 -4.70 12.35
CA LYS A 97 -6.43 -3.75 13.45
C LYS A 97 -5.47 -2.61 13.13
N LEU A 98 -6.02 -1.39 13.01
CA LEU A 98 -5.22 -0.18 12.95
C LEU A 98 -5.01 0.39 14.35
N TYR A 99 -3.79 0.82 14.65
CA TYR A 99 -3.48 1.43 15.93
C TYR A 99 -2.24 2.33 15.85
N ILE A 100 -2.09 3.20 16.85
CA ILE A 100 -0.90 4.04 17.01
C ILE A 100 -0.04 3.45 18.11
N LYS A 101 1.20 3.07 17.77
CA LYS A 101 2.21 2.62 18.73
C LYS A 101 2.96 3.82 19.28
N LYS A 102 2.87 4.02 20.60
CA LYS A 102 3.66 5.02 21.33
C LYS A 102 5.00 4.41 21.71
N HIS A 103 6.11 5.08 21.38
CA HIS A 103 7.43 4.69 21.87
C HIS A 103 7.65 5.23 23.29
N GLU A 104 8.15 4.41 24.20
CA GLU A 104 8.27 4.78 25.62
C GLU A 104 9.42 5.76 25.92
N LYS A 105 10.42 5.94 25.03
CA LYS A 105 11.54 6.89 25.24
C LYS A 105 12.11 7.44 23.93
N PRO A 106 12.53 8.71 23.86
CA PRO A 106 13.37 9.21 22.77
C PRO A 106 14.75 8.53 22.80
N GLU A 107 15.23 8.05 21.66
CA GLU A 107 16.67 7.92 21.46
C GLU A 107 17.29 9.32 21.60
N LYS A 108 18.49 9.42 22.19
CA LYS A 108 19.12 10.67 22.69
C LYS A 108 19.25 11.84 21.69
N HIS A 109 18.81 11.68 20.44
CA HIS A 109 18.89 12.69 19.37
C HIS A 109 17.61 12.83 18.52
N GLU A 110 16.48 12.19 18.86
CA GLU A 110 15.23 12.34 18.10
C GLU A 110 14.31 13.45 18.64
N LYS A 111 13.69 14.21 17.72
CA LYS A 111 12.69 15.24 18.04
C LYS A 111 11.46 14.60 18.72
N PRO A 112 10.86 15.28 19.72
CA PRO A 112 9.73 14.76 20.51
C PRO A 112 8.44 14.48 19.72
N GLU A 113 8.36 14.92 18.46
CA GLU A 113 7.18 14.78 17.60
C GLU A 113 7.10 13.41 16.88
N LYS A 114 8.13 12.56 17.01
CA LYS A 114 8.26 11.25 16.31
C LYS A 114 7.87 10.02 17.13
N HIS A 115 7.11 10.19 18.21
CA HIS A 115 6.84 9.09 19.15
C HIS A 115 5.66 8.20 18.80
N GLU A 116 4.91 8.55 17.77
CA GLU A 116 3.70 7.84 17.36
C GLU A 116 3.92 7.21 15.98
N LYS A 117 3.90 5.87 15.93
CA LYS A 117 3.97 5.12 14.67
C LYS A 117 2.61 4.51 14.39
N ARG A 118 2.03 4.85 13.25
CA ARG A 118 0.82 4.21 12.72
C ARG A 118 1.14 2.79 12.32
N ARG A 119 0.34 1.83 12.77
CA ARG A 119 0.54 0.39 12.59
C ARG A 119 -0.75 -0.29 12.15
N ALA A 120 -0.59 -1.36 11.39
CA ALA A 120 -1.63 -2.29 11.04
C ALA A 120 -1.18 -3.69 11.46
N SER A 121 -1.99 -4.37 12.27
CA SER A 121 -1.83 -5.79 12.57
C SER A 121 -2.96 -6.58 11.90
N PHE A 122 -2.62 -7.67 11.22
CA PHE A 122 -3.57 -8.46 10.46
C PHE A 122 -3.05 -9.89 10.24
N LEU A 123 -3.95 -10.78 9.85
CA LEU A 123 -3.67 -12.17 9.49
C LEU A 123 -3.75 -12.33 7.97
N TYR A 124 -2.72 -12.91 7.37
CA TYR A 124 -2.72 -13.30 5.96
C TYR A 124 -2.09 -14.70 5.81
N ASN A 125 -2.81 -15.62 5.19
CA ASN A 125 -2.40 -17.02 5.00
C ASN A 125 -1.83 -17.71 6.26
N GLY A 126 -2.40 -17.42 7.44
CA GLY A 126 -1.97 -18.01 8.71
C GLY A 126 -0.82 -17.28 9.41
N VAL A 127 -0.18 -16.31 8.76
CA VAL A 127 0.90 -15.49 9.32
C VAL A 127 0.33 -14.17 9.83
N THR A 128 0.70 -13.80 11.06
CA THR A 128 0.32 -12.51 11.64
C THR A 128 1.39 -11.48 11.32
N TYR A 129 0.98 -10.45 10.58
CA TYR A 129 1.84 -9.32 10.24
C TYR A 129 1.53 -8.13 11.15
N ASP A 130 2.56 -7.34 11.42
CA ASP A 130 2.45 -6.05 12.07
C ASP A 130 3.36 -5.07 11.32
N LEU A 131 2.76 -4.20 10.50
CA LEU A 131 3.47 -3.35 9.56
C LEU A 131 3.22 -1.87 9.85
N ALA A 132 4.19 -1.03 9.49
CA ALA A 132 4.00 0.41 9.53
C ALA A 132 3.04 0.86 8.42
N VAL A 133 2.22 1.87 8.72
CA VAL A 133 1.23 2.42 7.78
C VAL A 133 1.68 3.80 7.33
N THR A 134 1.75 3.99 6.01
CA THR A 134 2.09 5.29 5.39
C THR A 134 0.89 5.97 4.75
N ASP A 135 -0.29 5.36 4.83
CA ASP A 135 -1.52 5.91 4.28
C ASP A 135 -1.82 7.30 4.89
N PRO A 136 -1.93 8.37 4.09
CA PRO A 136 -2.23 9.70 4.58
C PRO A 136 -3.60 9.79 5.26
N LYS A 137 -4.55 8.92 4.90
CA LYS A 137 -5.92 8.90 5.44
C LYS A 137 -6.08 8.01 6.67
N PHE A 138 -4.99 7.54 7.28
CA PHE A 138 -5.01 6.65 8.45
C PHE A 138 -5.98 7.11 9.55
N ASP A 139 -6.01 8.40 9.86
CA ASP A 139 -6.83 8.95 10.96
C ASP A 139 -8.32 9.08 10.60
N GLU A 140 -8.69 8.98 9.32
CA GLU A 140 -10.08 9.01 8.85
C GLU A 140 -10.78 7.66 9.07
N TYR A 141 -10.02 6.60 9.39
CA TYR A 141 -10.51 5.24 9.50
C TYR A 141 -11.08 4.96 10.89
N VAL A 142 -12.36 5.30 11.07
CA VAL A 142 -13.17 4.88 12.22
C VAL A 142 -13.93 3.60 11.83
N SER A 143 -13.47 2.47 12.37
CA SER A 143 -14.06 1.13 12.43
C SER A 143 -15.08 0.67 11.37
N GLU A 144 -14.80 -0.51 10.82
CA GLU A 144 -15.64 -1.41 10.00
C GLU A 144 -15.76 -1.05 8.51
N GLY A 145 -14.95 -1.75 7.71
CA GLY A 145 -14.92 -1.71 6.24
C GLY A 145 -13.90 -2.72 5.71
N MET A 146 -13.99 -3.08 4.42
CA MET A 146 -13.18 -4.11 3.74
C MET A 146 -11.74 -4.24 4.26
N GLU A 147 -11.30 -5.47 4.51
CA GLU A 147 -9.93 -5.73 4.97
C GLU A 147 -8.96 -5.86 3.77
N ILE A 148 -9.00 -4.91 2.82
CA ILE A 148 -8.10 -4.90 1.66
C ILE A 148 -6.97 -3.91 1.88
N LEU A 149 -5.73 -4.37 1.73
CA LEU A 149 -4.51 -3.58 1.91
C LEU A 149 -3.70 -3.54 0.61
N CYS A 150 -3.19 -2.35 0.27
CA CYS A 150 -2.04 -2.24 -0.61
C CYS A 150 -0.77 -2.29 0.26
N ILE A 151 0.04 -3.33 0.04
CA ILE A 151 1.30 -3.55 0.72
C ILE A 151 2.45 -3.26 -0.24
N SER A 152 3.42 -2.49 0.21
CA SER A 152 4.63 -2.19 -0.56
C SER A 152 5.89 -2.73 0.09
N LEU A 153 6.83 -3.17 -0.75
CA LEU A 153 8.21 -3.43 -0.38
C LEU A 153 9.04 -2.17 -0.68
N GLY A 154 9.53 -1.54 0.38
CA GLY A 154 10.37 -0.35 0.27
C GLY A 154 11.74 -0.63 -0.34
N GLU A 155 12.42 0.45 -0.70
CA GLU A 155 13.84 0.41 -1.05
C GLU A 155 14.71 -0.09 0.11
N GLU A 156 15.96 -0.42 -0.21
CA GLU A 156 16.94 -0.81 0.79
C GLU A 156 17.21 0.34 1.76
N TYR A 157 17.15 0.02 3.05
CA TYR A 157 17.57 0.90 4.12
C TYR A 157 18.26 0.09 5.22
N LYS A 158 19.56 0.32 5.39
CA LYS A 158 20.42 -0.34 6.40
C LYS A 158 20.39 -1.87 6.31
N GLY A 159 20.48 -2.40 5.09
CA GLY A 159 20.51 -3.82 4.75
C GLY A 159 19.15 -4.50 4.68
N SER A 160 18.05 -3.75 4.75
CA SER A 160 16.69 -4.31 4.76
C SER A 160 15.75 -3.54 3.84
N CYS A 161 14.87 -4.27 3.16
CA CYS A 161 13.69 -3.71 2.48
C CYS A 161 12.48 -3.88 3.40
N PHE A 162 11.88 -2.77 3.85
CA PHE A 162 10.77 -2.80 4.80
C PHE A 162 9.43 -2.99 4.10
N LYS A 163 8.53 -3.76 4.71
CA LYS A 163 7.16 -3.94 4.25
C LYS A 163 6.27 -2.89 4.90
N LEU A 164 5.46 -2.22 4.10
CA LEU A 164 4.63 -1.10 4.54
C LEU A 164 3.20 -1.28 4.04
N VAL A 165 2.22 -0.85 4.83
CA VAL A 165 0.85 -0.66 4.34
C VAL A 165 0.81 0.72 3.69
N ALA A 166 0.77 0.74 2.36
CA ALA A 166 0.75 1.96 1.57
C ALA A 166 -0.66 2.58 1.50
N THR A 167 -1.69 1.75 1.46
CA THR A 167 -3.09 2.18 1.44
C THR A 167 -3.98 1.16 2.11
N VAL A 168 -4.97 1.63 2.86
CA VAL A 168 -6.01 0.80 3.45
C VAL A 168 -7.33 1.12 2.76
N PHE A 169 -7.98 0.10 2.18
CA PHE A 169 -9.25 0.28 1.48
C PHE A 169 -10.41 -0.11 2.38
N TYR A 170 -11.14 0.88 2.89
CA TYR A 170 -12.37 0.65 3.65
C TYR A 170 -13.59 0.87 2.79
N ARG A 171 -14.55 -0.05 2.87
CA ARG A 171 -15.93 0.27 2.50
C ARG A 171 -16.51 1.13 3.62
N ARG A 172 -16.99 2.34 3.30
CA ARG A 172 -17.80 3.08 4.27
C ARG A 172 -19.03 2.22 4.59
N ALA A 173 -19.37 2.03 5.86
CA ALA A 173 -20.69 1.53 6.19
C ALA A 173 -21.71 2.43 5.48
N MET A 174 -22.56 1.85 4.63
CA MET A 174 -23.69 2.62 4.08
C MET A 174 -24.50 3.08 5.28
N LEU A 175 -24.76 4.38 5.35
CA LEU A 175 -25.69 4.86 6.36
C LEU A 175 -27.06 4.23 6.07
N PRO A 176 -27.93 4.00 7.08
CA PRO A 176 -29.20 3.31 6.87
C PRO A 176 -30.09 3.91 5.76
N HIS A 177 -29.90 5.19 5.44
CA HIS A 177 -30.62 5.91 4.37
C HIS A 177 -30.01 5.76 2.98
N GLU A 178 -28.84 5.14 2.84
CA GLU A 178 -28.14 4.88 1.58
C GLU A 178 -28.37 3.44 1.08
N ILE A 179 -29.08 2.61 1.85
CA ILE A 179 -29.46 1.24 1.46
C ILE A 179 -30.65 1.34 0.49
N PRO A 180 -30.53 0.92 -0.78
CA PRO A 180 -31.68 0.87 -1.67
C PRO A 180 -32.73 -0.09 -1.10
N GLU A 181 -33.98 0.36 -0.99
CA GLU A 181 -35.09 -0.53 -0.63
C GLU A 181 -35.17 -1.68 -1.65
N LEU A 182 -35.15 -2.92 -1.14
CA LEU A 182 -35.25 -4.16 -1.92
C LEU A 182 -36.65 -4.37 -2.48
#